data_AF-A0A9X6RM35-F1
#
_entry.id   AF-A0A9X6RM35-F1
#
_cell.length_a   1.000
_cell.length_b   1.000
_cell.length_c   1.000
_cell.angle_alpha   90.00
_cell.angle_beta   90.00
_cell.angle_gamma   90.00
#
_symmetry.space_group_name_H-M   'P 1'
#
loop_
_entity.id
_entity.type
_entity.pdbx_description
1 polymer ?
#
loop_
_entity_poly.entity_id
_entity_poly.type
_entity_poly.pdbx_seq_one_letter_code
_entity_poly.pdbx_strand_id
1 'polypeptide(L)'
;MSQLATLIPVIGDVLATISNLIMGNRGSRGPSVDVDAIHRQHAAAIAESQRIFQEQQAQAHAQHIQMIEAIREGNDQERQRMEAAYQAEQARLKREREVEQERYEMRINAMVKSVTDAEQHVKDLQIELRKPILDREAKVGFVNSLGLEIKQNEKLLLVGPKGMGKSTFMWLLNAGEKPVQSLSDGTVEIVQLKKFVDSIGLSGWSTEELLKLLVLMIYDGIPKDLIIFGNDRIDIPLTNLGLLGINNPMIVMMFGDFWQKYEPRKGGRQRIHLLDDSNGVRRVQPVEDLDLVYNLDVYADIKEFGRGTPITHHDNIDALVRDRCEKAKIRPFQHLLEILGKTFTVKATENDHGIEMLFRFIYIYEKKFGRDRLAFMNKATLQDFANLP
;
A
#
# COMPACT_ATOMS: atom_id res chain seq x y z
N MET A 1 41.32 -21.58 -93.89
CA MET A 1 41.32 -22.97 -94.37
C MET A 1 40.51 -23.03 -95.67
N SER A 2 40.96 -22.61 -96.85
CA SER A 2 42.27 -22.73 -97.54
C SER A 2 42.74 -24.17 -97.81
N GLN A 3 41.80 -25.07 -98.09
CA GLN A 3 42.10 -26.48 -98.45
C GLN A 3 41.40 -26.96 -99.74
N LEU A 4 41.02 -26.05 -100.64
CA LEU A 4 40.57 -26.39 -102.00
C LEU A 4 41.66 -26.12 -103.07
N ALA A 5 42.88 -25.72 -102.67
CA ALA A 5 43.92 -25.24 -103.57
C ALA A 5 45.01 -26.28 -103.96
N THR A 6 44.91 -27.53 -103.51
CA THR A 6 45.99 -28.53 -103.67
C THR A 6 45.61 -29.80 -104.42
N LEU A 7 44.35 -29.94 -104.88
CA LEU A 7 43.87 -31.10 -105.64
C LEU A 7 43.86 -30.90 -107.17
N ILE A 8 44.34 -29.75 -107.65
CA ILE A 8 44.30 -29.35 -109.08
C ILE A 8 45.53 -29.80 -109.91
N PRO A 9 46.76 -30.03 -109.40
CA PRO A 9 47.87 -30.40 -110.28
C PRO A 9 47.89 -31.87 -110.70
N VAL A 10 47.34 -32.78 -109.88
CA VAL A 10 47.54 -34.24 -110.06
C VAL A 10 46.64 -34.85 -111.16
N ILE A 11 45.54 -34.18 -111.52
CA ILE A 11 44.68 -34.58 -112.65
C ILE A 11 45.19 -33.98 -113.98
N GLY A 12 46.01 -32.92 -113.94
CA GLY A 12 46.56 -32.25 -115.11
C GLY A 12 47.65 -33.03 -115.85
N ASP A 13 48.53 -33.72 -115.12
CA ASP A 13 49.69 -34.42 -115.72
C ASP A 13 49.31 -35.77 -116.36
N VAL A 14 48.23 -36.40 -115.90
CA VAL A 14 47.69 -37.64 -116.52
C VAL A 14 47.04 -37.34 -117.88
N LEU A 15 46.42 -36.17 -118.05
CA LEU A 15 45.77 -35.78 -119.31
C LEU A 15 46.78 -35.25 -120.36
N ALA A 16 47.93 -34.71 -119.94
CA ALA A 16 49.00 -34.30 -120.86
C ALA A 16 49.70 -35.50 -121.55
N THR A 17 49.72 -36.67 -120.90
CA THR A 17 50.36 -37.89 -121.44
C THR A 17 49.45 -38.62 -122.45
N ILE A 18 48.13 -38.46 -122.34
CA ILE A 18 47.14 -39.04 -123.28
C ILE A 18 47.10 -38.24 -124.60
N SER A 19 47.40 -36.94 -124.59
CA SER A 19 47.36 -36.09 -125.79
C SER A 19 48.51 -36.38 -126.78
N ASN A 20 49.68 -36.82 -126.29
CA ASN A 20 50.81 -37.17 -127.16
C ASN A 20 50.69 -38.56 -127.83
N LEU A 21 49.62 -39.32 -127.56
CA LEU A 21 49.39 -40.65 -128.13
C LEU A 21 48.43 -40.67 -129.34
N ILE A 22 47.77 -39.54 -129.68
CA ILE A 22 46.67 -39.51 -130.67
C ILE A 22 47.04 -38.89 -132.03
N MET A 23 48.23 -38.28 -132.20
CA MET A 23 48.71 -37.89 -133.53
C MET A 23 49.89 -38.75 -134.00
N GLY A 24 49.66 -39.54 -135.06
CA GLY A 24 50.70 -39.79 -136.06
C GLY A 24 51.42 -41.14 -136.03
N ASN A 25 50.79 -42.11 -136.69
CA ASN A 25 51.38 -42.87 -137.79
C ASN A 25 52.47 -43.94 -137.51
N ARG A 26 52.05 -45.19 -137.78
CA ARG A 26 52.77 -46.25 -138.52
C ARG A 26 54.26 -46.48 -138.18
N GLY A 27 54.50 -47.63 -137.55
CA GLY A 27 55.59 -48.52 -137.98
C GLY A 27 56.59 -48.92 -136.90
N SER A 28 56.43 -50.16 -136.44
CA SER A 28 57.47 -51.06 -135.90
C SER A 28 58.15 -50.74 -134.55
N ARG A 29 57.61 -51.43 -133.52
CA ARG A 29 58.25 -52.08 -132.35
C ARG A 29 59.28 -51.26 -131.55
N GLY A 30 58.77 -50.58 -130.51
CA GLY A 30 59.54 -49.90 -129.45
C GLY A 30 59.69 -50.70 -128.14
N PRO A 31 60.57 -50.25 -127.22
CA PRO A 31 61.12 -51.01 -126.09
C PRO A 31 60.34 -50.83 -124.78
N SER A 32 60.40 -51.85 -123.91
CA SER A 32 59.65 -51.97 -122.66
C SER A 32 60.02 -50.93 -121.60
N VAL A 33 59.01 -50.26 -121.04
CA VAL A 33 59.08 -49.41 -119.85
C VAL A 33 59.06 -50.30 -118.59
N ASP A 34 60.00 -50.09 -117.66
CA ASP A 34 60.15 -50.84 -116.41
C ASP A 34 59.20 -50.30 -115.32
N VAL A 35 58.02 -50.93 -115.23
CA VAL A 35 56.92 -50.61 -114.30
C VAL A 35 57.32 -50.79 -112.81
N ASP A 36 58.38 -51.55 -112.52
CA ASP A 36 58.82 -51.82 -111.15
C ASP A 36 59.55 -50.64 -110.49
N ALA A 37 60.02 -49.67 -111.28
CA ALA A 37 60.62 -48.45 -110.75
C ALA A 37 59.57 -47.48 -110.18
N ILE A 38 58.39 -47.38 -110.81
CA ILE A 38 57.29 -46.48 -110.40
C ILE A 38 56.56 -47.04 -109.17
N HIS A 39 56.36 -48.37 -109.10
CA HIS A 39 55.78 -49.01 -107.92
C HIS A 39 56.65 -48.86 -106.66
N ARG A 40 58.00 -48.84 -106.80
CA ARG A 40 58.91 -48.62 -105.67
C ARG A 40 58.86 -47.19 -105.13
N GLN A 41 58.77 -46.17 -105.98
CA GLN A 41 58.62 -44.78 -105.54
C GLN A 41 57.25 -44.51 -104.90
N HIS A 42 56.17 -45.09 -105.42
CA HIS A 42 54.84 -44.94 -104.85
C HIS A 42 54.70 -45.68 -103.50
N ALA A 43 55.30 -46.87 -103.36
CA ALA A 43 55.35 -47.60 -102.11
C ALA A 43 56.15 -46.87 -101.01
N ALA A 44 57.28 -46.23 -101.38
CA ALA A 44 58.07 -45.43 -100.45
C ALA A 44 57.31 -44.18 -99.97
N ALA A 45 56.61 -43.48 -100.87
CA ALA A 45 55.80 -42.32 -100.52
C ALA A 45 54.60 -42.68 -99.62
N ILE A 46 53.96 -43.84 -99.84
CA ILE A 46 52.89 -44.35 -98.97
C ILE A 46 53.44 -44.71 -97.58
N ALA A 47 54.58 -45.39 -97.51
CA ALA A 47 55.20 -45.77 -96.24
C ALA A 47 55.61 -44.52 -95.42
N GLU A 48 56.14 -43.49 -96.08
CA GLU A 48 56.52 -42.24 -95.41
C GLU A 48 55.30 -41.41 -95.00
N SER A 49 54.26 -41.34 -95.83
CA SER A 49 52.98 -40.72 -95.47
C SER A 49 52.30 -41.43 -94.29
N GLN A 50 52.33 -42.77 -94.25
CA GLN A 50 51.80 -43.55 -93.13
C GLN A 50 52.60 -43.33 -91.85
N ARG A 51 53.93 -43.20 -91.95
CA ARG A 51 54.79 -42.91 -90.79
C ARG A 51 54.50 -41.53 -90.22
N ILE A 52 54.41 -40.50 -91.06
CA ILE A 52 54.06 -39.13 -90.66
C ILE A 52 52.67 -39.09 -90.03
N PHE A 53 51.71 -39.82 -90.60
CA PHE A 53 50.36 -39.90 -90.06
C PHE A 53 50.33 -40.58 -88.68
N GLN A 54 51.04 -41.70 -88.50
CA GLN A 54 51.15 -42.38 -87.20
C GLN A 54 51.86 -41.51 -86.15
N GLU A 55 52.90 -40.77 -86.55
CA GLU A 55 53.64 -39.88 -85.67
C GLU A 55 52.80 -38.67 -85.24
N GLN A 56 52.02 -38.09 -86.17
CA GLN A 56 51.02 -37.07 -85.86
C GLN A 56 49.89 -37.61 -84.97
N GLN A 57 49.44 -38.85 -85.19
CA GLN A 57 48.40 -39.47 -84.39
C GLN A 57 48.90 -39.76 -82.96
N ALA A 58 50.15 -40.20 -82.81
CA ALA A 58 50.79 -40.41 -81.51
C ALA A 58 51.00 -39.10 -80.74
N GLN A 59 51.42 -38.03 -81.42
CA GLN A 59 51.56 -36.70 -80.81
C GLN A 59 50.20 -36.12 -80.39
N ALA A 60 49.17 -36.25 -81.23
CA ALA A 60 47.82 -35.81 -80.90
C ALA A 60 47.26 -36.59 -79.70
N HIS A 61 47.50 -37.90 -79.63
CA HIS A 61 47.09 -38.72 -78.50
C HIS A 61 47.82 -38.35 -77.20
N ALA A 62 49.13 -38.08 -77.27
CA ALA A 62 49.91 -37.62 -76.11
C ALA A 62 49.43 -36.25 -75.59
N GLN A 63 49.14 -35.31 -76.49
CA GLN A 63 48.56 -34.01 -76.13
C GLN A 63 47.17 -34.15 -75.51
N HIS A 64 46.34 -35.07 -76.04
CA HIS A 64 45.02 -35.34 -75.49
C HIS A 64 45.09 -35.96 -74.08
N ILE A 65 46.06 -36.84 -73.82
CA ILE A 65 46.30 -37.39 -72.47
C ILE A 65 46.71 -36.29 -71.50
N GLN A 66 47.66 -35.43 -71.86
CA GLN A 66 48.09 -34.32 -71.00
C GLN A 66 46.94 -33.33 -70.72
N MET A 67 46.09 -33.09 -71.71
CA MET A 67 44.88 -32.28 -71.53
C MET A 67 43.87 -32.93 -70.56
N ILE A 68 43.66 -34.25 -70.64
CA ILE A 68 42.79 -34.98 -69.71
C ILE A 68 43.34 -34.92 -68.28
N GLU A 69 44.65 -35.08 -68.09
CA GLU A 69 45.28 -35.00 -66.78
C GLU A 69 45.18 -33.59 -66.19
N ALA A 70 45.44 -32.55 -66.97
CA ALA A 70 45.26 -31.16 -66.55
C ALA A 70 43.79 -30.84 -66.18
N ILE A 71 42.82 -31.39 -66.91
CA ILE A 71 41.39 -31.26 -66.57
C ILE A 71 41.05 -31.99 -65.26
N ARG A 72 41.63 -33.18 -65.02
CA ARG A 72 41.42 -33.91 -63.76
C ARG A 72 42.00 -33.17 -62.57
N GLU A 73 43.23 -32.68 -62.66
CA GLU A 73 43.85 -31.90 -61.59
C GLU A 73 43.09 -30.60 -61.33
N GLY A 74 42.62 -29.92 -62.39
CA GLY A 74 41.75 -28.76 -62.26
C GLY A 74 40.45 -29.09 -61.52
N ASN A 75 39.78 -30.18 -61.89
CA ASN A 75 38.55 -30.64 -61.24
C ASN A 75 38.77 -31.07 -59.78
N ASP A 76 39.90 -31.72 -59.46
CA ASP A 76 40.23 -32.15 -58.11
C ASP A 76 40.56 -30.95 -57.20
N GLN A 77 41.31 -29.97 -57.71
CA GLN A 77 41.53 -28.71 -57.00
C GLN A 77 40.22 -27.94 -56.77
N GLU A 78 39.33 -27.94 -57.76
CA GLU A 78 38.03 -27.28 -57.66
C GLU A 78 37.11 -27.99 -56.66
N ARG A 79 37.14 -29.33 -56.60
CA ARG A 79 36.48 -30.10 -55.53
C ARG A 79 37.03 -29.77 -54.15
N GLN A 80 38.35 -29.74 -53.98
CA GLN A 80 38.97 -29.40 -52.70
C GLN A 80 38.61 -27.98 -52.25
N ARG A 81 38.58 -27.01 -53.18
CA ARG A 81 38.12 -25.65 -52.89
C ARG A 81 36.65 -25.60 -52.51
N MET A 82 35.80 -26.37 -53.17
CA MET A 82 34.36 -26.45 -52.88
C MET A 82 34.10 -27.11 -51.51
N GLU A 83 34.82 -28.18 -51.18
CA GLU A 83 34.74 -28.83 -49.86
C GLU A 83 35.24 -27.92 -48.74
N ALA A 84 36.36 -27.22 -48.95
CA ALA A 84 36.87 -26.25 -47.99
C ALA A 84 35.91 -25.07 -47.80
N ALA A 85 35.31 -24.56 -48.88
CA ALA A 85 34.28 -23.52 -48.82
C ALA A 85 33.02 -24.00 -48.09
N TYR A 86 32.58 -25.24 -48.35
CA TYR A 86 31.43 -25.84 -47.68
C TYR A 86 31.69 -26.02 -46.17
N GLN A 87 32.87 -26.50 -45.79
CA GLN A 87 33.25 -26.62 -44.38
C GLN A 87 33.36 -25.26 -43.69
N ALA A 88 33.89 -24.25 -44.39
CA ALA A 88 33.94 -22.87 -43.87
C ALA A 88 32.53 -22.28 -43.68
N GLU A 89 31.59 -22.51 -44.61
CA GLU A 89 30.21 -22.07 -44.51
C GLU A 89 29.48 -22.76 -43.35
N GLN A 90 29.66 -24.08 -43.18
CA GLN A 90 29.14 -24.86 -42.04
C GLN A 90 29.70 -24.33 -40.71
N ALA A 91 31.00 -24.03 -40.65
CA ALA A 91 31.62 -23.45 -39.46
C ALA A 91 31.08 -22.04 -39.16
N ARG A 92 30.81 -21.21 -40.18
CA ARG A 92 30.18 -19.89 -40.02
C ARG A 92 28.77 -20.01 -39.46
N LEU A 93 27.94 -20.85 -40.07
CA LEU A 93 26.55 -21.09 -39.64
C LEU A 93 26.49 -21.63 -38.20
N LYS A 94 27.43 -22.49 -37.81
CA LYS A 94 27.52 -22.99 -36.44
C LYS A 94 27.82 -21.86 -35.45
N ARG A 95 28.79 -20.99 -35.74
CA ARG A 95 29.10 -19.82 -34.89
C ARG A 95 27.94 -18.83 -34.83
N GLU A 96 27.25 -18.58 -35.95
CA GLU A 96 26.06 -17.72 -35.96
C GLU A 96 24.95 -18.27 -35.05
N ARG A 97 24.69 -19.58 -35.09
CA ARG A 97 23.74 -20.24 -34.18
C ARG A 97 24.16 -20.15 -32.73
N GLU A 98 25.44 -20.35 -32.41
CA GLU A 98 25.97 -20.23 -31.05
C GLU A 98 25.78 -18.80 -30.50
N VAL A 99 26.13 -17.77 -31.29
CA VAL A 99 25.94 -16.37 -30.91
C VAL A 99 24.45 -16.01 -30.75
N GLU A 100 23.59 -16.53 -31.62
CA GLU A 100 22.16 -16.30 -31.52
C GLU A 100 21.58 -16.99 -30.27
N GLN A 101 22.02 -18.20 -29.97
CA GLN A 101 21.62 -18.94 -28.78
C GLN A 101 22.07 -18.24 -27.50
N GLU A 102 23.30 -17.72 -27.44
CA GLU A 102 23.78 -16.90 -26.32
C GLU A 102 22.93 -15.63 -26.13
N ARG A 103 22.52 -14.98 -27.22
CA ARG A 103 21.61 -13.81 -27.16
C ARG A 103 20.23 -14.18 -26.62
N TYR A 104 19.69 -15.33 -27.05
CA TYR A 104 18.42 -15.84 -26.52
C TYR A 104 18.53 -16.16 -25.03
N GLU A 105 19.61 -16.83 -24.60
CA GLU A 105 19.85 -17.15 -23.20
C GLU A 105 20.02 -15.89 -22.35
N MET A 106 20.79 -14.90 -22.81
CA MET A 106 20.89 -13.59 -22.13
C MET A 106 19.54 -12.91 -21.97
N ARG A 107 18.70 -12.93 -23.01
CA ARG A 107 17.38 -12.30 -22.98
C ARG A 107 16.42 -13.04 -22.05
N ILE A 108 16.44 -14.38 -22.06
CA ILE A 108 15.66 -15.22 -21.15
C ILE A 108 16.11 -14.98 -19.71
N ASN A 109 17.42 -14.98 -19.43
CA ASN A 109 17.95 -14.74 -18.09
C ASN A 109 17.60 -13.34 -17.56
N ALA A 110 17.67 -12.31 -18.40
CA ALA A 110 17.24 -10.96 -18.04
C ALA A 110 15.74 -10.90 -17.73
N MET A 111 14.91 -11.58 -18.53
CA MET A 111 13.48 -11.66 -18.30
C MET A 111 13.14 -12.43 -17.02
N VAL A 112 13.76 -13.60 -16.80
CA VAL A 112 13.61 -14.38 -15.56
C VAL A 112 13.98 -13.54 -14.34
N LYS A 113 15.12 -12.83 -14.37
CA LYS A 113 15.52 -11.94 -13.28
C LYS A 113 14.46 -10.88 -13.00
N SER A 114 13.95 -10.21 -14.05
CA SER A 114 12.92 -9.17 -13.89
C SER A 114 11.61 -9.70 -13.29
N VAL A 115 11.21 -10.93 -13.65
CA VAL A 115 10.02 -11.58 -13.08
C VAL A 115 10.25 -11.91 -11.61
N THR A 116 11.39 -12.49 -11.26
CA THR A 116 11.74 -12.80 -9.87
C THR A 116 11.78 -11.54 -8.99
N ASP A 117 12.38 -10.45 -9.49
CA ASP A 117 12.44 -9.17 -8.79
C ASP A 117 11.01 -8.60 -8.56
N ALA A 118 10.13 -8.70 -9.57
CA ALA A 118 8.74 -8.27 -9.46
C ALA A 118 7.93 -9.15 -8.49
N GLU A 119 8.13 -10.47 -8.49
CA GLU A 119 7.48 -11.37 -7.54
C GLU A 119 7.88 -11.06 -6.09
N GLN A 120 9.16 -10.77 -5.85
CA GLN A 120 9.63 -10.37 -4.53
C GLN A 120 9.00 -9.03 -4.10
N HIS A 121 8.97 -8.05 -5.01
CA HIS A 121 8.34 -6.77 -4.72
C HIS A 121 6.84 -6.90 -4.38
N VAL A 122 6.11 -7.78 -5.08
CA VAL A 122 4.70 -8.08 -4.75
C VAL A 122 4.57 -8.71 -3.36
N LYS A 123 5.47 -9.60 -2.96
CA LYS A 123 5.47 -10.18 -1.61
C LYS A 123 5.73 -9.13 -0.54
N ASP A 124 6.70 -8.25 -0.76
CA ASP A 124 7.04 -7.18 0.18
C ASP A 124 5.85 -6.24 0.37
N LEU A 125 5.20 -5.83 -0.73
CA LEU A 125 3.97 -5.03 -0.69
C LEU A 125 2.82 -5.74 0.03
N GLN A 126 2.65 -7.06 -0.15
CA GLN A 126 1.63 -7.83 0.57
C GLN A 126 1.89 -7.85 2.09
N ILE A 127 3.15 -7.90 2.51
CA ILE A 127 3.53 -7.83 3.93
C ILE A 127 3.23 -6.43 4.47
N GLU A 128 3.64 -5.38 3.76
CA GLU A 128 3.38 -3.99 4.15
C GLU A 128 1.88 -3.68 4.25
N LEU A 129 1.08 -4.17 3.30
CA LEU A 129 -0.38 -4.02 3.31
C LEU A 129 -1.05 -4.73 4.49
N ARG A 130 -0.51 -5.86 4.95
CA ARG A 130 -1.05 -6.61 6.10
C ARG A 130 -0.62 -6.05 7.44
N LYS A 131 0.51 -5.35 7.51
CA LYS A 131 1.07 -4.85 8.77
C LYS A 131 0.08 -4.02 9.60
N PRO A 132 -0.65 -3.02 9.05
CA PRO A 132 -1.62 -2.25 9.83
C PRO A 132 -2.76 -3.09 10.41
N ILE A 133 -3.16 -4.16 9.69
CA ILE A 133 -4.22 -5.07 10.14
C ILE A 133 -3.71 -5.88 11.33
N LEU A 134 -2.53 -6.49 11.21
CA LEU A 134 -1.91 -7.27 12.28
C LEU A 134 -1.62 -6.41 13.52
N ASP A 135 -1.10 -5.19 13.33
CA ASP A 135 -0.85 -4.24 14.41
C ASP A 135 -2.15 -3.89 15.14
N ARG A 136 -3.24 -3.64 14.39
CA ARG A 136 -4.54 -3.37 15.00
C ARG A 136 -5.08 -4.60 15.74
N GLU A 137 -4.99 -5.80 15.17
CA GLU A 137 -5.42 -7.05 15.80
C GLU A 137 -4.68 -7.30 17.12
N ALA A 138 -3.37 -7.03 17.17
CA ALA A 138 -2.58 -7.12 18.40
C ALA A 138 -3.06 -6.12 19.47
N LYS A 139 -3.34 -4.88 19.09
CA LYS A 139 -3.88 -3.85 20.01
C LYS A 139 -5.27 -4.20 20.53
N VAL A 140 -6.15 -4.70 19.66
CA VAL A 140 -7.48 -5.21 20.06
C VAL A 140 -7.35 -6.41 21.00
N GLY A 141 -6.45 -7.35 20.69
CA GLY A 141 -6.16 -8.50 21.54
C GLY A 141 -5.69 -8.08 22.94
N PHE A 142 -4.84 -7.05 23.03
CA PHE A 142 -4.42 -6.47 24.30
C PHE A 142 -5.59 -5.86 25.08
N VAL A 143 -6.42 -5.01 24.46
CA VAL A 143 -7.54 -4.38 25.18
C VAL A 143 -8.55 -5.41 25.67
N ASN A 144 -8.86 -6.42 24.85
CA ASN A 144 -9.76 -7.49 25.24
C ASN A 144 -9.19 -8.37 26.38
N SER A 145 -7.85 -8.54 26.46
CA SER A 145 -7.23 -9.32 27.53
C SER A 145 -7.24 -8.63 28.89
N LEU A 146 -7.51 -7.31 28.94
CA LEU A 146 -7.71 -6.58 30.19
C LEU A 146 -8.98 -7.03 30.94
N GLY A 147 -9.95 -7.64 30.24
CA GLY A 147 -11.18 -8.16 30.85
C GLY A 147 -11.98 -7.08 31.58
N LEU A 148 -12.09 -5.89 30.99
CA LEU A 148 -12.70 -4.72 31.62
C LEU A 148 -14.20 -4.95 31.89
N GLU A 149 -14.53 -5.23 33.14
CA GLU A 149 -15.91 -5.40 33.60
C GLU A 149 -16.61 -4.05 33.74
N ILE A 150 -17.73 -3.88 33.04
CA ILE A 150 -18.57 -2.70 33.15
C ILE A 150 -19.47 -2.85 34.38
N LYS A 151 -19.12 -2.12 35.44
CA LYS A 151 -19.86 -2.10 36.70
C LYS A 151 -20.60 -0.78 36.85
N GLN A 152 -21.75 -0.81 37.49
CA GLN A 152 -22.41 0.38 37.99
C GLN A 152 -21.96 0.64 39.44
N ASN A 153 -21.73 1.89 39.81
CA ASN A 153 -21.49 2.28 41.20
C ASN A 153 -22.58 3.26 41.69
N GLU A 154 -22.68 3.43 43.01
CA GLU A 154 -23.71 4.27 43.65
C GLU A 154 -23.36 5.76 43.67
N LYS A 155 -22.24 6.17 43.07
CA LYS A 155 -21.79 7.56 43.10
C LYS A 155 -22.49 8.40 42.04
N LEU A 156 -22.49 9.71 42.28
CA LEU A 156 -22.95 10.72 41.34
C LEU A 156 -21.75 11.36 40.63
N LEU A 157 -21.81 11.47 39.31
CA LEU A 157 -20.78 12.15 38.55
C LEU A 157 -21.03 13.66 38.56
N LEU A 158 -20.03 14.44 38.91
CA LEU A 158 -20.01 15.89 38.75
C LEU A 158 -19.23 16.20 37.49
N VAL A 159 -19.87 16.82 36.50
CA VAL A 159 -19.23 17.10 35.21
C VAL A 159 -19.32 18.56 34.87
N GLY A 160 -18.20 19.19 34.55
CA GLY A 160 -18.22 20.53 33.99
C GLY A 160 -16.83 21.17 33.91
N PRO A 161 -16.70 22.26 33.13
CA PRO A 161 -15.45 22.98 32.99
C PRO A 161 -14.90 23.49 34.32
N LYS A 162 -13.61 23.81 34.31
CA LYS A 162 -12.96 24.51 35.41
C LYS A 162 -13.70 25.82 35.72
N GLY A 163 -13.89 26.10 37.00
CA GLY A 163 -14.50 27.36 37.47
C GLY A 163 -16.04 27.41 37.40
N MET A 164 -16.73 26.37 36.93
CA MET A 164 -18.20 26.33 36.87
C MET A 164 -18.89 26.12 38.25
N GLY A 165 -18.12 26.16 39.34
CA GLY A 165 -18.68 26.08 40.69
C GLY A 165 -18.87 24.67 41.25
N LYS A 166 -18.29 23.61 40.66
CA LYS A 166 -18.35 22.24 41.21
C LYS A 166 -17.97 22.18 42.69
N SER A 167 -16.76 22.63 43.04
CA SER A 167 -16.27 22.65 44.42
C SER A 167 -17.08 23.58 45.31
N THR A 168 -17.57 24.71 44.78
CA THR A 168 -18.46 25.64 45.51
C THR A 168 -19.79 24.95 45.86
N PHE A 169 -20.41 24.25 44.92
CA PHE A 169 -21.64 23.52 45.12
C PHE A 169 -21.47 22.41 46.16
N MET A 170 -20.36 21.66 46.07
CA MET A 170 -20.02 20.64 47.07
C MET A 170 -19.80 21.24 48.46
N TRP A 171 -19.15 22.39 48.54
CA TRP A 171 -19.03 23.13 49.79
C TRP A 171 -20.40 23.57 50.31
N LEU A 172 -21.31 24.09 49.47
CA LEU A 172 -22.66 24.46 49.90
C LEU A 172 -23.42 23.26 50.47
N LEU A 173 -23.25 22.07 49.90
CA LEU A 173 -23.84 20.82 50.39
C LEU A 173 -23.16 20.23 51.64
N ASN A 174 -22.13 20.89 52.17
CA ASN A 174 -21.28 20.36 53.24
C ASN A 174 -20.68 18.99 52.91
N ALA A 175 -20.44 18.78 51.63
CA ALA A 175 -19.85 17.58 51.08
C ALA A 175 -18.45 17.86 50.52
N GLY A 176 -17.82 18.99 50.84
CA GLY A 176 -16.47 19.34 50.40
C GLY A 176 -15.90 20.52 51.18
N GLU A 177 -14.60 20.72 51.08
CA GLU A 177 -13.93 21.85 51.70
C GLU A 177 -14.27 23.18 51.00
N LYS A 178 -14.12 24.29 51.72
CA LYS A 178 -14.28 25.63 51.13
C LYS A 178 -13.24 25.78 50.01
N PRO A 179 -13.65 26.07 48.76
CA PRO A 179 -12.69 26.18 47.67
C PRO A 179 -11.80 27.40 47.87
N VAL A 180 -10.52 27.22 47.58
CA VAL A 180 -9.52 28.29 47.58
C VAL A 180 -9.36 28.82 46.16
N GLN A 181 -9.19 30.14 46.01
CA GLN A 181 -8.81 30.70 44.71
C GLN A 181 -7.46 30.13 44.30
N SER A 182 -7.45 29.34 43.23
CA SER A 182 -6.21 28.80 42.65
C SER A 182 -5.91 29.48 41.32
N LEU A 183 -4.67 29.95 41.18
CA LEU A 183 -4.11 30.49 39.94
C LEU A 183 -3.56 29.37 39.03
N SER A 184 -3.35 28.17 39.55
CA SER A 184 -2.87 27.01 38.77
C SER A 184 -4.03 26.24 38.15
N ASP A 185 -3.75 25.20 37.34
CA ASP A 185 -4.73 24.18 36.97
C ASP A 185 -5.21 23.43 38.21
N GLY A 186 -6.05 24.08 39.02
CA GLY A 186 -6.62 23.60 40.27
C GLY A 186 -7.63 22.48 40.10
N THR A 187 -7.48 21.67 39.05
CA THR A 187 -8.13 20.37 38.93
C THR A 187 -7.45 19.44 39.93
N VAL A 188 -7.77 19.62 41.20
CA VAL A 188 -7.47 18.64 42.23
C VAL A 188 -8.50 17.54 42.01
N GLU A 189 -8.04 16.31 41.73
CA GLU A 189 -8.90 15.15 41.88
C GLU A 189 -9.62 15.31 43.22
N ILE A 190 -10.94 15.41 43.24
CA ILE A 190 -11.65 15.52 44.50
C ILE A 190 -11.55 14.12 45.13
N VAL A 191 -10.42 13.87 45.81
CA VAL A 191 -9.84 12.53 46.00
C VAL A 191 -10.77 11.58 46.75
N GLN A 192 -11.74 12.06 47.53
CA GLN A 192 -12.63 11.15 48.25
C GLN A 192 -13.89 11.85 48.77
N LEU A 193 -14.86 12.07 47.89
CA LEU A 193 -16.23 12.25 48.35
C LEU A 193 -16.94 10.89 48.25
N LYS A 194 -17.38 10.34 49.39
CA LYS A 194 -18.03 9.02 49.44
C LYS A 194 -19.16 8.89 48.41
N LYS A 195 -19.85 10.00 48.10
CA LYS A 195 -21.05 10.07 47.26
C LYS A 195 -20.81 10.61 45.83
N PHE A 196 -19.69 11.27 45.57
CA PHE A 196 -19.48 12.00 44.32
C PHE A 196 -18.15 11.62 43.64
N VAL A 197 -18.14 11.64 42.31
CA VAL A 197 -16.94 11.53 41.47
C VAL A 197 -16.84 12.80 40.65
N ASP A 198 -15.69 13.47 40.67
CA ASP A 198 -15.48 14.69 39.86
C ASP A 198 -14.87 14.35 38.50
N SER A 199 -15.36 15.01 37.44
CA SER A 199 -14.75 15.00 36.12
C SER A 199 -13.47 15.85 36.15
N ILE A 200 -12.34 15.18 36.30
CA ILE A 200 -11.02 15.81 36.26
C ILE A 200 -10.74 16.28 34.82
N GLY A 201 -10.25 17.51 34.65
CA GLY A 201 -9.57 17.95 33.42
C GLY A 201 -10.49 18.28 32.23
N LEU A 202 -11.79 18.43 32.43
CA LEU A 202 -12.69 18.89 31.36
C LEU A 202 -12.57 20.39 31.13
N SER A 203 -12.35 20.78 29.88
CA SER A 203 -12.18 22.18 29.46
C SER A 203 -13.25 22.66 28.48
N GLY A 204 -13.75 21.80 27.57
CA GLY A 204 -14.57 22.25 26.45
C GLY A 204 -15.72 21.34 26.01
N TRP A 205 -16.00 20.25 26.73
CA TRP A 205 -17.02 19.25 26.37
C TRP A 205 -16.81 18.61 25.01
N SER A 206 -15.57 18.55 24.52
CA SER A 206 -15.29 17.91 23.24
C SER A 206 -15.55 16.40 23.29
N THR A 207 -15.83 15.79 22.15
CA THR A 207 -16.03 14.34 22.04
C THR A 207 -14.85 13.55 22.59
N GLU A 208 -13.62 14.01 22.35
CA GLU A 208 -12.42 13.38 22.90
C GLU A 208 -12.38 13.43 24.42
N GLU A 209 -12.68 14.58 25.03
CA GLU A 209 -12.72 14.74 26.48
C GLU A 209 -13.78 13.83 27.13
N LEU A 210 -14.96 13.71 26.50
CA LEU A 210 -16.01 12.83 27.00
C LEU A 210 -15.65 11.35 26.85
N LEU A 211 -14.96 10.96 25.79
CA LEU A 211 -14.47 9.59 25.63
C LEU A 211 -13.37 9.26 26.65
N LYS A 212 -12.47 10.20 26.95
CA LYS A 212 -11.51 10.03 28.04
C LYS A 212 -12.22 9.87 29.39
N LEU A 213 -13.24 10.69 29.66
CA LEU A 213 -14.07 10.54 30.85
C LEU A 213 -14.73 9.15 30.89
N LEU A 214 -15.23 8.67 29.75
CA LEU A 214 -15.79 7.33 29.62
C LEU A 214 -14.78 6.23 29.94
N VAL A 215 -13.53 6.35 29.50
CA VAL A 215 -12.46 5.44 29.92
C VAL A 215 -12.35 5.42 31.44
N LEU A 216 -12.27 6.58 32.10
CA LEU A 216 -12.17 6.63 33.56
C LEU A 216 -13.41 6.00 34.25
N MET A 217 -14.62 6.23 33.72
CA MET A 217 -15.84 5.61 34.23
C MET A 217 -15.84 4.10 34.06
N ILE A 218 -15.26 3.56 32.98
CA ILE A 218 -15.13 2.09 32.80
C ILE A 218 -14.26 1.49 33.91
N TYR A 219 -13.17 2.16 34.29
CA TYR A 219 -12.28 1.69 35.36
C TYR A 219 -12.87 1.87 36.77
N ASP A 220 -13.54 2.98 37.04
CA ASP A 220 -14.09 3.30 38.37
C ASP A 220 -15.50 2.75 38.61
N GLY A 221 -16.15 2.30 37.54
CA GLY A 221 -17.57 2.00 37.48
C GLY A 221 -18.39 3.19 36.99
N ILE A 222 -19.37 2.89 36.14
CA ILE A 222 -20.32 3.83 35.59
C ILE A 222 -21.18 4.41 36.74
N PRO A 223 -21.20 5.73 36.92
CA PRO A 223 -21.98 6.38 37.97
C PRO A 223 -23.48 6.12 37.84
N LYS A 224 -24.20 6.26 38.96
CA LYS A 224 -25.66 6.05 39.00
C LYS A 224 -26.45 7.16 38.31
N ASP A 225 -26.01 8.40 38.48
CA ASP A 225 -26.62 9.59 37.90
C ASP A 225 -25.52 10.66 37.68
N LEU A 226 -25.88 11.76 37.02
CA LEU A 226 -24.98 12.79 36.54
C LEU A 226 -25.51 14.18 36.90
N ILE A 227 -24.64 15.00 37.48
CA ILE A 227 -24.84 16.44 37.67
C ILE A 227 -23.90 17.19 36.73
N ILE A 228 -24.47 18.00 35.86
CA ILE A 228 -23.73 18.86 34.94
C ILE A 228 -23.67 20.27 35.49
N PHE A 229 -22.50 20.86 35.41
CA PHE A 229 -22.25 22.27 35.69
C PHE A 229 -21.99 22.99 34.38
N GLY A 230 -22.80 24.00 34.10
CA GLY A 230 -22.65 24.80 32.90
C GLY A 230 -22.95 26.28 33.12
N ASN A 231 -23.00 26.96 31.98
CA ASN A 231 -23.35 28.36 31.84
C ASN A 231 -24.42 28.49 30.75
N ASP A 232 -24.70 29.70 30.29
CA ASP A 232 -25.73 30.00 29.29
C ASP A 232 -25.57 29.26 27.94
N ARG A 233 -24.49 28.47 27.75
CA ARG A 233 -24.26 27.57 26.62
C ARG A 233 -24.37 26.08 26.99
N ILE A 234 -25.22 25.73 27.95
CA ILE A 234 -25.44 24.37 28.46
C ILE A 234 -25.95 23.38 27.39
N ASP A 235 -26.57 23.90 26.33
CA ASP A 235 -27.05 23.19 25.16
C ASP A 235 -25.94 22.41 24.41
N ILE A 236 -24.71 22.91 24.38
CA ILE A 236 -23.57 22.19 23.78
C ILE A 236 -23.24 20.91 24.59
N PRO A 237 -22.97 20.98 25.92
CA PRO A 237 -22.81 19.81 26.78
C PRO A 237 -23.95 18.79 26.65
N LEU A 238 -25.19 19.25 26.64
CA LEU A 238 -26.37 18.39 26.57
C LEU A 238 -26.44 17.64 25.24
N THR A 239 -26.12 18.32 24.14
CA THR A 239 -26.06 17.70 22.82
C THR A 239 -24.98 16.62 22.76
N ASN A 240 -23.77 16.92 23.24
CA ASN A 240 -22.65 15.98 23.18
C ASN A 240 -22.86 14.76 24.09
N LEU A 241 -23.50 14.93 25.24
CA LEU A 241 -23.90 13.81 26.09
C LEU A 241 -25.01 12.97 25.48
N GLY A 242 -26.00 13.60 24.83
CA GLY A 242 -27.03 12.90 24.07
C GLY A 242 -26.45 12.00 22.98
N LEU A 243 -25.40 12.45 22.28
CA LEU A 243 -24.67 11.64 21.30
C LEU A 243 -23.99 10.40 21.91
N LEU A 244 -23.66 10.44 23.20
CA LEU A 244 -23.14 9.29 23.96
C LEU A 244 -24.24 8.46 24.61
N GLY A 245 -25.51 8.74 24.31
CA GLY A 245 -26.65 8.07 24.93
C GLY A 245 -26.94 8.51 26.36
N ILE A 246 -26.29 9.57 26.85
CA ILE A 246 -26.45 10.09 28.20
C ILE A 246 -27.54 11.16 28.19
N ASN A 247 -28.69 10.84 28.78
CA ASN A 247 -29.89 11.67 28.68
C ASN A 247 -30.42 12.13 30.04
N ASN A 248 -31.11 13.28 30.01
CA ASN A 248 -31.82 13.89 31.16
C ASN A 248 -30.95 14.03 32.42
N PRO A 249 -29.80 14.72 32.36
CA PRO A 249 -28.95 14.96 33.53
C PRO A 249 -29.60 15.91 34.54
N MET A 250 -29.09 15.92 35.76
CA MET A 250 -29.32 17.04 36.67
C MET A 250 -28.41 18.20 36.30
N ILE A 251 -28.90 19.43 36.39
CA ILE A 251 -28.18 20.61 35.87
C ILE A 251 -28.04 21.67 36.97
N VAL A 252 -26.83 22.17 37.13
CA VAL A 252 -26.45 23.25 38.01
C VAL A 252 -25.86 24.40 37.18
N MET A 253 -26.44 25.60 37.32
CA MET A 253 -26.05 26.81 36.59
C MET A 253 -25.68 27.91 37.58
N MET A 254 -24.47 27.84 38.14
CA MET A 254 -23.99 28.82 39.11
C MET A 254 -23.33 30.02 38.42
N PHE A 255 -23.57 31.22 38.94
CA PHE A 255 -22.83 32.40 38.50
C PHE A 255 -21.38 32.35 38.97
N GLY A 256 -20.45 32.70 38.08
CA GLY A 256 -19.01 32.77 38.39
C GLY A 256 -18.63 33.86 39.39
N ASP A 257 -19.54 34.78 39.71
CA ASP A 257 -19.32 35.89 40.64
C ASP A 257 -19.82 35.61 42.07
N PHE A 258 -20.27 34.38 42.36
CA PHE A 258 -20.75 33.95 43.69
C PHE A 258 -19.86 34.48 44.83
N TRP A 259 -18.54 34.26 44.74
CA TRP A 259 -17.58 34.65 45.78
C TRP A 259 -17.49 36.17 45.97
N GLN A 260 -17.72 36.97 44.93
CA GLN A 260 -17.74 38.43 45.03
C GLN A 260 -18.96 38.95 45.79
N LYS A 261 -20.05 38.19 45.76
CA LYS A 261 -21.32 38.51 46.45
C LYS A 261 -21.35 37.95 47.88
N TYR A 262 -20.70 36.81 48.10
CA TYR A 262 -20.58 36.16 49.40
C TYR A 262 -19.53 36.81 50.32
N GLU A 263 -18.32 37.11 49.81
CA GLU A 263 -17.29 37.71 50.63
C GLU A 263 -17.37 39.25 50.60
N PRO A 264 -17.37 39.92 51.76
CA PRO A 264 -17.46 41.37 51.80
C PRO A 264 -16.17 41.99 51.23
N ARG A 265 -16.30 42.92 50.27
CA ARG A 265 -15.18 43.79 49.87
C ARG A 265 -14.82 44.72 51.04
N LYS A 266 -13.57 45.24 51.07
CA LYS A 266 -13.12 46.20 52.10
C LYS A 266 -14.18 47.29 52.34
N GLY A 267 -14.86 47.24 53.49
CA GLY A 267 -15.88 48.21 53.91
C GLY A 267 -17.35 47.89 53.54
N GLY A 268 -17.66 46.75 52.93
CA GLY A 268 -19.02 46.40 52.48
C GLY A 268 -19.73 45.34 53.33
N ARG A 269 -21.07 45.31 53.25
CA ARG A 269 -21.90 44.18 53.73
C ARG A 269 -21.91 43.06 52.68
N GLN A 270 -22.02 41.82 53.14
CA GLN A 270 -22.28 40.66 52.27
C GLN A 270 -23.63 40.83 51.58
N ARG A 271 -23.74 40.39 50.31
CA ARG A 271 -25.02 40.35 49.59
C ARG A 271 -25.71 39.01 49.68
N ILE A 272 -24.96 37.94 49.92
CA ILE A 272 -25.50 36.59 50.10
C ILE A 272 -25.19 36.15 51.51
N HIS A 273 -26.22 35.82 52.29
CA HIS A 273 -26.06 35.22 53.61
C HIS A 273 -26.29 33.71 53.52
N LEU A 274 -25.45 32.94 54.22
CA LEU A 274 -25.60 31.49 54.32
C LEU A 274 -25.94 31.13 55.77
N LEU A 275 -26.94 30.27 55.95
CA LEU A 275 -27.26 29.62 57.22
C LEU A 275 -27.19 28.11 57.03
N ASP A 276 -26.59 27.41 57.98
CA ASP A 276 -26.57 25.95 57.97
C ASP A 276 -27.95 25.41 58.40
N ASP A 277 -28.49 24.47 57.63
CA ASP A 277 -29.69 23.73 58.01
C ASP A 277 -29.37 22.58 58.96
N SER A 278 -30.40 21.81 59.36
CA SER A 278 -30.25 20.67 60.27
C SER A 278 -29.36 19.54 59.73
N ASN A 279 -29.09 19.50 58.42
CA ASN A 279 -28.20 18.54 57.78
C ASN A 279 -26.81 19.15 57.50
N GLY A 280 -26.56 20.38 57.95
CA GLY A 280 -25.34 21.13 57.71
C GLY A 280 -25.24 21.73 56.30
N VAL A 281 -26.31 21.68 55.49
CA VAL A 281 -26.31 22.31 54.16
C VAL A 281 -26.38 23.82 54.33
N ARG A 282 -25.49 24.54 53.67
CA ARG A 282 -25.40 26.01 53.69
C ARG A 282 -26.47 26.58 52.77
N ARG A 283 -27.58 27.04 53.34
CA ARG A 283 -28.71 27.62 52.61
C ARG A 283 -28.54 29.13 52.47
N VAL A 284 -28.67 29.61 51.23
CA VAL A 284 -28.86 31.04 50.94
C VAL A 284 -30.11 31.58 51.61
N GLN A 285 -29.98 32.73 52.28
CA GLN A 285 -31.06 33.44 52.96
C GLN A 285 -30.98 34.96 52.75
N PRO A 286 -32.11 35.64 52.49
CA PRO A 286 -33.43 35.04 52.28
C PRO A 286 -33.47 34.27 50.93
N VAL A 287 -34.47 33.40 50.72
CA VAL A 287 -34.49 32.45 49.58
C VAL A 287 -34.52 33.19 48.24
N GLU A 288 -35.05 34.40 48.24
CA GLU A 288 -35.09 35.33 47.10
C GLU A 288 -33.68 35.63 46.56
N ASP A 289 -32.64 35.60 47.40
CA ASP A 289 -31.24 35.81 46.97
C ASP A 289 -30.66 34.61 46.19
N LEU A 290 -31.44 33.54 45.95
CA LEU A 290 -31.00 32.42 45.13
C LEU A 290 -30.72 32.83 43.68
N ASP A 291 -31.41 33.84 43.16
CA ASP A 291 -31.15 34.43 41.85
C ASP A 291 -29.78 35.11 41.76
N LEU A 292 -29.15 35.42 42.90
CA LEU A 292 -27.78 35.93 42.95
C LEU A 292 -26.74 34.81 42.80
N VAL A 293 -27.13 33.56 43.01
CA VAL A 293 -26.27 32.37 42.95
C VAL A 293 -26.47 31.57 41.68
N TYR A 294 -27.72 31.43 41.24
CA TYR A 294 -28.10 30.58 40.11
C TYR A 294 -28.78 31.36 39.00
N ASN A 295 -28.55 30.95 37.76
CA ASN A 295 -29.30 31.45 36.62
C ASN A 295 -30.69 30.77 36.55
N LEU A 296 -31.65 31.32 37.30
CA LEU A 296 -33.01 30.76 37.42
C LEU A 296 -33.82 30.89 36.13
N ASP A 297 -33.54 31.89 35.29
CA ASP A 297 -34.19 32.03 33.98
C ASP A 297 -33.84 30.84 33.08
N VAL A 298 -32.54 30.47 33.01
CA VAL A 298 -32.11 29.30 32.25
C VAL A 298 -32.68 27.99 32.83
N TYR A 299 -32.92 27.92 34.14
CA TYR A 299 -33.61 26.76 34.72
C TYR A 299 -35.05 26.63 34.25
N ALA A 300 -35.78 27.74 34.11
CA ALA A 300 -37.14 27.72 33.57
C ALA A 300 -37.13 27.18 32.13
N ASP A 301 -36.21 27.68 31.29
CA ASP A 301 -36.05 27.22 29.92
C ASP A 301 -35.72 25.71 29.86
N ILE A 302 -34.72 25.25 30.59
CA ILE A 302 -34.32 23.82 30.63
C ILE A 302 -35.51 22.93 30.99
N LYS A 303 -36.31 23.36 31.98
CA LYS A 303 -37.48 22.61 32.46
C LYS A 303 -38.58 22.59 31.42
N GLU A 304 -38.84 23.70 30.74
CA GLU A 304 -39.81 23.79 29.65
C GLU A 304 -39.45 22.86 28.48
N PHE A 305 -38.16 22.79 28.12
CA PHE A 305 -37.68 21.93 27.04
C PHE A 305 -37.44 20.47 27.45
N GLY A 306 -37.60 20.11 28.73
CA GLY A 306 -37.41 18.75 29.23
C GLY A 306 -35.99 18.20 29.04
N ARG A 307 -34.98 19.07 28.95
CA ARG A 307 -33.59 18.68 28.62
C ARG A 307 -32.74 18.28 29.83
N GLY A 308 -33.33 18.34 31.02
CA GLY A 308 -32.70 17.94 32.26
C GLY A 308 -33.54 18.34 33.45
N THR A 309 -33.03 18.07 34.64
CA THR A 309 -33.65 18.53 35.90
C THR A 309 -32.79 19.64 36.49
N PRO A 310 -33.22 20.90 36.44
CA PRO A 310 -32.49 21.98 37.10
C PRO A 310 -32.52 21.75 38.62
N ILE A 311 -31.36 21.89 39.27
CA ILE A 311 -31.21 21.72 40.71
C ILE A 311 -30.36 22.84 41.31
N THR A 312 -30.55 23.07 42.60
CA THR A 312 -29.82 24.00 43.44
C THR A 312 -29.26 23.28 44.65
N HIS A 313 -28.42 23.98 45.43
CA HIS A 313 -28.03 23.47 46.73
C HIS A 313 -29.19 23.47 47.74
N HIS A 314 -30.37 24.03 47.42
CA HIS A 314 -31.58 23.94 48.25
C HIS A 314 -32.28 22.57 48.13
N ASP A 315 -32.03 21.84 47.05
CA ASP A 315 -32.67 20.57 46.80
C ASP A 315 -32.11 19.41 47.64
N ASN A 316 -32.98 18.45 47.98
CA ASN A 316 -32.55 17.18 48.57
C ASN A 316 -32.11 16.22 47.46
N ILE A 317 -30.81 16.23 47.16
CA ILE A 317 -30.22 15.43 46.07
C ILE A 317 -30.51 13.94 46.23
N ASP A 318 -30.49 13.38 47.44
CA ASP A 318 -30.80 11.95 47.66
C ASP A 318 -32.24 11.61 47.33
N ALA A 319 -33.17 12.46 47.76
CA ALA A 319 -34.58 12.29 47.42
C ALA A 319 -34.81 12.44 45.90
N LEU A 320 -34.16 13.41 45.27
CA LEU A 320 -34.25 13.62 43.81
C LEU A 320 -33.72 12.44 43.02
N VAL A 321 -32.52 11.93 43.34
CA VAL A 321 -31.92 10.78 42.65
C VAL A 321 -32.81 9.55 42.84
N ARG A 322 -33.31 9.32 44.07
CA ARG A 322 -34.24 8.22 44.35
C ARG A 322 -35.52 8.33 43.51
N ASP A 323 -36.16 9.49 43.52
CA ASP A 323 -37.39 9.70 42.77
C ASP A 323 -37.18 9.55 41.26
N ARG A 324 -36.05 10.05 40.74
CA ARG A 324 -35.67 9.90 39.34
C ARG A 324 -35.44 8.43 38.96
N CYS A 325 -34.63 7.71 39.73
CA CYS A 325 -34.27 6.33 39.41
C CYS A 325 -35.41 5.34 39.66
N GLU A 326 -36.16 5.49 40.76
CA GLU A 326 -37.16 4.51 41.21
C GLU A 326 -38.56 4.82 40.68
N LYS A 327 -39.01 6.09 40.76
CA LYS A 327 -40.37 6.48 40.35
C LYS A 327 -40.43 6.81 38.85
N ALA A 328 -39.54 7.69 38.39
CA ALA A 328 -39.53 8.15 37.01
C ALA A 328 -38.78 7.21 36.05
N LYS A 329 -38.06 6.21 36.58
CA LYS A 329 -37.23 5.26 35.83
C LYS A 329 -36.19 5.93 34.92
N ILE A 330 -35.72 7.12 35.30
CA ILE A 330 -34.67 7.85 34.59
C ILE A 330 -33.32 7.25 34.98
N ARG A 331 -32.59 6.75 33.98
CA ARG A 331 -31.25 6.16 34.13
C ARG A 331 -30.34 6.72 33.05
N PRO A 332 -29.61 7.82 33.31
CA PRO A 332 -28.89 8.55 32.27
C PRO A 332 -27.92 7.69 31.48
N PHE A 333 -27.26 6.73 32.13
CA PHE A 333 -26.25 5.88 31.51
C PHE A 333 -26.79 4.54 30.97
N GLN A 334 -28.11 4.31 31.00
CA GLN A 334 -28.68 3.00 30.64
C GLN A 334 -28.35 2.59 29.20
N HIS A 335 -28.51 3.50 28.24
CA HIS A 335 -28.21 3.20 26.85
C HIS A 335 -26.71 2.92 26.64
N LEU A 336 -25.85 3.69 27.31
CA LEU A 336 -24.41 3.46 27.29
C LEU A 336 -24.05 2.08 27.87
N LEU A 337 -24.66 1.67 28.97
CA LEU A 337 -24.46 0.33 29.56
C LEU A 337 -24.91 -0.79 28.61
N GLU A 338 -25.99 -0.59 27.86
CA GLU A 338 -26.46 -1.53 26.85
C GLU A 338 -25.48 -1.68 25.69
N ILE A 339 -24.91 -0.56 25.21
CA ILE A 339 -23.90 -0.53 24.16
C ILE A 339 -22.62 -1.23 24.61
N LEU A 340 -22.12 -0.88 25.81
CA LEU A 340 -20.84 -1.41 26.33
C LEU A 340 -20.95 -2.88 26.79
N GLY A 341 -22.15 -3.33 27.14
CA GLY A 341 -22.40 -4.66 27.67
C GLY A 341 -21.83 -4.85 29.09
N LYS A 342 -21.70 -6.11 29.50
CA LYS A 342 -21.16 -6.47 30.84
C LYS A 342 -19.64 -6.40 30.90
N THR A 343 -18.98 -6.65 29.78
CA THR A 343 -17.53 -6.62 29.62
C THR A 343 -17.26 -5.87 28.35
N PHE A 344 -16.40 -4.86 28.40
CA PHE A 344 -16.02 -4.13 27.20
C PHE A 344 -15.16 -5.04 26.32
N THR A 345 -15.64 -5.29 25.10
CA THR A 345 -14.92 -6.09 24.10
C THR A 345 -15.00 -5.43 22.74
N VAL A 346 -13.90 -5.47 22.00
CA VAL A 346 -13.77 -4.87 20.68
C VAL A 346 -13.57 -5.98 19.66
N LYS A 347 -14.32 -5.93 18.55
CA LYS A 347 -14.14 -6.88 17.45
C LYS A 347 -12.96 -6.46 16.56
N ALA A 348 -12.28 -7.44 15.98
CA ALA A 348 -11.26 -7.17 14.96
C ALA A 348 -11.85 -6.41 13.76
N THR A 349 -13.12 -6.64 13.44
CA THR A 349 -13.86 -5.94 12.36
C THR A 349 -14.81 -4.87 12.90
N GLU A 350 -14.49 -4.26 14.04
CA GLU A 350 -15.35 -3.22 14.62
C GLU A 350 -15.54 -2.05 13.66
N ASN A 351 -16.80 -1.66 13.46
CA ASN A 351 -17.19 -0.59 12.53
C ASN A 351 -17.91 0.56 13.24
N ASP A 352 -18.30 0.38 14.52
CA ASP A 352 -18.82 1.47 15.32
C ASP A 352 -17.70 2.46 15.67
N HIS A 353 -17.86 3.71 15.21
CA HIS A 353 -16.84 4.73 15.39
C HIS A 353 -16.63 5.10 16.87
N GLY A 354 -17.69 5.08 17.68
CA GLY A 354 -17.60 5.39 19.11
C GLY A 354 -16.84 4.31 19.87
N ILE A 355 -17.13 3.04 19.61
CA ILE A 355 -16.40 1.90 20.18
C ILE A 355 -14.94 1.91 19.75
N GLU A 356 -14.65 2.18 18.47
CA GLU A 356 -13.29 2.27 17.95
C GLU A 356 -12.50 3.41 18.62
N MET A 357 -13.09 4.59 18.82
CA MET A 357 -12.41 5.67 19.53
C MET A 357 -12.18 5.35 21.01
N LEU A 358 -13.18 4.75 21.66
CA LEU A 358 -13.09 4.35 23.06
C LEU A 358 -11.99 3.31 23.27
N PHE A 359 -11.94 2.30 22.41
CA PHE A 359 -10.85 1.32 22.31
C PHE A 359 -9.48 1.99 22.26
N ARG A 360 -9.29 2.96 21.37
CA ARG A 360 -8.03 3.67 21.21
C ARG A 360 -7.64 4.42 22.47
N PHE A 361 -8.58 5.09 23.12
CA PHE A 361 -8.31 5.80 24.36
C PHE A 361 -8.00 4.86 25.53
N ILE A 362 -8.65 3.69 25.62
CA ILE A 362 -8.29 2.65 26.60
C ILE A 362 -6.85 2.19 26.36
N TYR A 363 -6.48 1.95 25.10
CA TYR A 363 -5.12 1.56 24.73
C TYR A 363 -4.09 2.63 25.13
N ILE A 364 -4.36 3.89 24.81
CA ILE A 364 -3.51 5.03 25.17
C ILE A 364 -3.39 5.15 26.70
N TYR A 365 -4.49 5.03 27.43
CA TYR A 365 -4.50 5.15 28.89
C TYR A 365 -3.59 4.11 29.55
N GLU A 366 -3.69 2.86 29.13
CA GLU A 366 -2.89 1.75 29.66
C GLU A 366 -1.42 1.82 29.22
N LYS A 367 -1.14 2.14 27.94
CA LYS A 367 0.23 2.08 27.40
C LYS A 367 1.07 3.32 27.66
N LYS A 368 0.47 4.51 27.63
CA LYS A 368 1.21 5.78 27.73
C LYS A 368 1.13 6.41 29.12
N PHE A 369 -0.05 6.36 29.74
CA PHE A 369 -0.30 7.11 30.97
C PHE A 369 -0.18 6.28 32.24
N GLY A 370 -0.09 4.94 32.16
CA GLY A 370 0.14 4.09 33.32
C GLY A 370 -0.88 4.33 34.45
N ARG A 371 -2.12 4.70 34.06
CA ARG A 371 -3.23 5.07 34.94
C ARG A 371 -3.17 6.44 35.63
N ASP A 372 -2.24 7.33 35.24
CA ASP A 372 -2.29 8.74 35.63
C ASP A 372 -3.52 9.42 34.99
N ARG A 373 -4.59 9.56 35.78
CA ARG A 373 -5.91 10.05 35.34
C ARG A 373 -5.85 11.50 34.88
N LEU A 374 -5.16 12.35 35.64
CA LEU A 374 -5.08 13.78 35.36
C LEU A 374 -4.24 14.04 34.11
N ALA A 375 -3.07 13.38 34.00
CA ALA A 375 -2.25 13.50 32.80
C ALA A 375 -2.97 12.95 31.57
N PHE A 376 -3.72 11.85 31.70
CA PHE A 376 -4.53 11.29 30.63
C PHE A 376 -5.60 12.28 30.15
N MET A 377 -6.44 12.81 31.06
CA MET A 377 -7.48 13.78 30.70
C MET A 377 -6.88 14.99 29.97
N ASN A 378 -5.80 15.56 30.51
CA ASN A 378 -5.21 16.79 30.03
C ASN A 378 -4.33 16.64 28.77
N LYS A 379 -3.71 15.47 28.55
CA LYS A 379 -2.64 15.33 27.53
C LYS A 379 -2.87 14.22 26.50
N ALA A 380 -3.78 13.28 26.74
CA ALA A 380 -4.01 12.21 25.77
C ALA A 380 -4.65 12.77 24.49
N THR A 381 -4.22 12.28 23.34
CA THR A 381 -4.82 12.63 22.03
C THR A 381 -4.94 11.38 21.18
N LEU A 382 -5.86 11.35 20.20
CA LEU A 382 -5.97 10.20 19.29
C LEU A 382 -4.71 9.96 18.46
N GLN A 383 -3.88 10.98 18.24
CA GLN A 383 -2.59 10.84 17.55
C GLN A 383 -1.62 9.94 18.33
N ASP A 384 -1.75 9.86 19.66
CA ASP A 384 -0.93 8.97 20.48
C ASP A 384 -1.11 7.50 20.09
N PHE A 385 -2.30 7.11 19.63
CA PHE A 385 -2.60 5.72 19.29
C PHE A 385 -1.73 5.17 18.14
N ALA A 386 -1.44 6.02 17.15
CA ALA A 386 -0.64 5.64 15.98
C ALA A 386 0.83 5.40 16.33
N ASN A 387 1.33 6.10 17.36
CA ASN A 387 2.74 6.08 17.74
C ASN A 387 3.07 5.04 18.82
N LEU A 388 2.04 4.46 19.44
CA LEU A 388 2.22 3.42 20.46
C LEU A 388 2.37 2.04 19.80
N PRO A 389 3.28 1.19 20.32
CA PRO A 389 3.48 -0.17 19.82
C PRO A 389 2.21 -1.00 19.96
#